data_AF-A0A5D4RB36-F1
#
_entry.id   AF-A0A5D4RB36-F1
#
_cell.length_a   1.000
_cell.length_b   1.000
_cell.length_c   1.000
_cell.angle_alpha   90.00
_cell.angle_beta   90.00
_cell.angle_gamma   90.00
#
_symmetry.space_group_name_H-M   'P 1'
#
loop_
_entity.id
_entity.type
_entity.pdbx_description
1 polymer ?
#
loop_
_entity_poly.entity_id
_entity_poly.type
_entity_poly.pdbx_seq_one_letter_code
_entity_poly.pdbx_strand_id
1 'polypeptide(L)' 'MFYSDIQMVLTALFFWWLVLLLFQRLANRYPERNTWKKDILTSFYQSVLILILLPVLKFILNQFGY' A
#
# COMPACT_ATOMS: atom_id res chain seq x y z
N MET A 1 15.36 2.56 11.77
CA MET A 1 14.31 3.25 10.97
C MET A 1 13.32 2.21 10.47
N PHE A 2 12.06 2.56 10.21
CA PHE A 2 11.06 1.60 9.71
C PHE A 2 11.48 0.98 8.37
N TYR A 3 12.23 1.74 7.57
CA TYR A 3 12.95 1.27 6.37
C TYR A 3 14.42 1.66 6.53
N SER A 4 15.35 0.71 6.35
CA SER A 4 16.80 0.93 6.55
C SER A 4 17.49 1.53 5.33
N ASP A 5 16.97 1.25 4.15
CA ASP A 5 17.58 1.60 2.86
C ASP A 5 16.50 1.70 1.77
N ILE A 6 16.90 2.25 0.63
CA ILE A 6 15.99 2.47 -0.50
C ILE A 6 15.50 1.16 -1.12
N GLN A 7 16.29 0.07 -1.04
CA GLN A 7 15.87 -1.22 -1.58
C GLN A 7 14.69 -1.76 -0.75
N MET A 8 14.75 -1.65 0.57
CA MET A 8 13.68 -2.05 1.47
C MET A 8 12.40 -1.24 1.24
N VAL A 9 12.51 0.07 0.97
CA VAL A 9 11.36 0.91 0.61
C VAL A 9 10.73 0.43 -0.70
N LEU A 10 11.54 0.17 -1.74
CA LEU A 10 11.04 -0.29 -3.04
C LEU A 10 10.44 -1.69 -2.98
N THR A 11 11.04 -2.60 -2.23
CA THR A 11 10.51 -3.95 -2.00
C THR A 11 9.17 -3.88 -1.25
N ALA A 12 9.07 -3.07 -0.19
CA ALA A 12 7.82 -2.89 0.54
C ALA A 12 6.73 -2.22 -0.32
N LEU A 13 7.10 -1.22 -1.12
CA LEU A 13 6.21 -0.55 -2.07
C LEU A 13 5.62 -1.57 -3.05
N PHE A 14 6.48 -2.35 -3.69
CA PHE A 14 6.08 -3.32 -4.70
C PHE A 14 5.23 -4.44 -4.10
N PHE A 15 5.59 -4.93 -2.92
CA PHE A 15 4.81 -5.93 -2.19
C PHE A 15 3.38 -5.43 -1.91
N TRP A 16 3.25 -4.26 -1.26
CA TRP A 16 1.93 -3.71 -0.94
C TRP A 16 1.12 -3.36 -2.18
N TRP A 17 1.77 -2.83 -3.21
CA TRP A 17 1.13 -2.52 -4.48
C TRP A 17 0.54 -3.76 -5.14
N LEU A 18 1.29 -4.86 -5.26
CA LEU A 18 0.79 -6.10 -5.85
C LEU A 18 -0.37 -6.70 -5.03
N VAL A 19 -0.24 -6.74 -3.71
CA VAL A 19 -1.28 -7.25 -2.82
C VAL A 19 -2.58 -6.44 -3.01
N LEU A 20 -2.50 -5.12 -2.95
CA LEU A 20 -3.65 -4.23 -3.13
C LEU A 20 -4.25 -4.33 -4.54
N LEU A 21 -3.41 -4.44 -5.57
CA LEU A 21 -3.87 -4.59 -6.95
C LEU A 21 -4.68 -5.88 -7.12
N LEU A 22 -4.20 -6.98 -6.55
CA LEU A 22 -4.92 -8.27 -6.56
C LEU A 22 -6.26 -8.15 -5.82
N PHE A 23 -6.27 -7.56 -4.62
CA PHE A 23 -7.51 -7.35 -3.88
C PHE A 23 -8.50 -6.44 -4.62
N GLN A 24 -8.02 -5.34 -5.18
CA GLN A 24 -8.84 -4.41 -5.94
C GLN A 24 -9.44 -5.10 -7.17
N ARG A 25 -8.67 -5.97 -7.84
CA ARG A 25 -9.14 -6.75 -8.98
C ARG A 25 -10.17 -7.81 -8.60
N LEU A 26 -9.96 -8.50 -7.48
CA LEU A 26 -10.89 -9.52 -6.99
C LEU A 26 -12.20 -8.90 -6.45
N ALA A 27 -12.10 -7.74 -5.79
CA ALA A 27 -13.24 -7.03 -5.22
C ALA A 27 -14.11 -6.37 -6.30
N ASN A 28 -13.50 -5.74 -7.32
CA ASN A 28 -14.23 -5.13 -8.43
C ASN A 28 -14.49 -6.11 -9.58
N ARG A 29 -15.25 -7.18 -9.29
CA ARG A 29 -15.61 -8.23 -10.26
C ARG A 29 -16.43 -7.73 -11.47
N TYR A 30 -17.03 -6.54 -11.39
CA TYR A 30 -17.83 -5.94 -12.48
C TYR A 30 -17.06 -4.82 -13.19
N PRO A 31 -16.48 -5.10 -14.37
CA PRO A 31 -15.57 -4.19 -15.07
C PRO A 31 -16.29 -3.08 -15.87
N GLU A 32 -17.62 -3.07 -15.95
CA GLU A 32 -18.37 -2.15 -16.82
C GLU A 32 -18.06 -0.66 -16.57
N ARG A 33 -17.61 -0.32 -15.35
CA ARG A 33 -17.22 1.05 -15.00
C ARG A 33 -15.75 1.19 -14.58
N ASN A 34 -15.02 0.09 -14.44
CA ASN A 34 -13.70 0.09 -13.81
C ASN A 34 -12.61 -0.45 -14.73
N THR A 35 -11.73 0.45 -15.19
CA THR A 35 -10.66 0.12 -16.11
C THR A 35 -9.41 -0.35 -15.35
N TRP A 36 -8.64 -1.25 -15.97
CA TRP A 36 -7.35 -1.71 -15.46
C TRP A 36 -6.39 -0.56 -15.09
N LYS A 37 -6.41 0.51 -15.89
CA LYS A 37 -5.59 1.71 -15.63
C LYS A 37 -5.93 2.33 -14.28
N LYS A 38 -7.22 2.41 -13.94
CA LYS A 38 -7.69 2.96 -12.67
C LYS A 38 -7.26 2.07 -11.51
N ASP A 39 -7.36 0.75 -11.65
CA ASP A 39 -6.95 -0.20 -10.60
C ASP A 39 -5.45 -0.12 -10.30
N ILE A 40 -4.62 -0.08 -11.34
CA ILE A 40 -3.17 0.10 -11.21
C ILE A 40 -2.84 1.40 -10.49
N LEU A 41 -3.47 2.51 -10.89
CA LEU A 41 -3.20 3.82 -10.33
C LEU A 41 -3.66 3.93 -8.87
N THR A 42 -4.88 3.46 -8.58
CA THR A 42 -5.46 3.49 -7.23
C THR A 42 -4.67 2.60 -6.27
N SER A 43 -4.37 1.35 -6.64
CA SER A 43 -3.56 0.46 -5.82
C SER A 43 -2.15 1.00 -5.58
N PHE A 44 -1.56 1.69 -6.57
CA PHE A 44 -0.26 2.34 -6.41
C PHE A 44 -0.32 3.46 -5.35
N TYR A 45 -1.29 4.39 -5.45
CA TYR A 45 -1.48 5.42 -4.42
C TYR A 45 -1.75 4.85 -3.03
N GLN A 46 -2.56 3.78 -2.95
CA GLN A 46 -2.82 3.09 -1.68
C GLN A 46 -1.54 2.50 -1.09
N SER A 47 -0.67 1.90 -1.91
CA SER A 47 0.61 1.35 -1.42
C SER A 47 1.54 2.42 -0.87
N VAL A 48 1.64 3.58 -1.54
CA VAL A 48 2.40 4.74 -1.04
C VAL A 48 1.82 5.26 0.28
N LEU A 49 0.49 5.33 0.41
CA LEU A 49 -0.17 5.69 1.66
C LEU A 49 0.16 4.72 2.79
N ILE A 50 0.13 3.41 2.54
CA ILE A 50 0.49 2.39 3.54
C ILE A 50 1.93 2.59 4.03
N LEU A 51 2.87 2.87 3.13
CA LEU A 51 4.27 3.10 3.49
C LEU A 51 4.45 4.28 4.46
N ILE A 52 3.59 5.30 4.36
CA ILE A 52 3.59 6.47 5.25
C ILE A 52 2.86 6.15 6.56
N LEU A 53 1.71 5.47 6.47
CA LEU A 53 0.86 5.17 7.63
C LEU A 53 1.51 4.21 8.61
N LEU A 54 2.28 3.23 8.15
CA LEU A 54 2.92 2.25 9.05
C LEU A 54 3.95 2.87 10.02
N PRO A 55 4.89 3.74 9.59
CA PRO A 55 5.74 4.51 10.48
C PRO A 55 4.95 5.43 11.42
N VAL A 56 3.90 6.09 10.92
CA VAL A 56 3.04 6.97 11.74
C VAL A 56 2.32 6.17 12.83
N LEU A 57 1.76 5.02 12.47
CA LEU A 57 1.12 4.11 13.40
C LEU A 57 2.12 3.62 14.46
N LYS A 58 3.33 3.21 14.06
CA LYS A 58 4.39 2.83 15.01
C LYS A 58 4.73 3.98 15.95
N PHE A 59 4.86 5.20 15.42
CA PHE A 59 5.13 6.37 16.25
C PHE A 59 4.02 6.59 17.30
N ILE A 60 2.76 6.49 16.88
CA ILE A 60 1.60 6.62 17.78
C ILE A 60 1.60 5.50 18.83
N LEU A 61 1.80 4.23 18.43
CA LEU A 61 1.82 3.08 19.34
C LEU A 61 2.91 3.23 20.42
N ASN A 62 4.09 3.69 20.03
CA ASN A 62 5.16 3.98 20.97
C ASN A 62 4.77 5.05 22.01
N GLN A 63 3.92 6.04 21.66
CA GLN A 63 3.41 7.03 22.62
C GLN A 63 2.48 6.40 23.66
N PHE A 64 1.82 5.30 23.31
CA PHE A 64 0.91 4.54 24.18
C PHE A 64 1.61 3.38 24.91
N GLY A 65 2.92 3.22 24.76
CA GLY A 65 3.71 2.18 25.44
C GLY A 65 3.60 0.78 24.83
N TYR A 66 3.18 0.68 23.58
CA TYR A 66 3.16 -0.57 22.79
C TYR A 66 4.34 -0.66 21.83
#